data_AF-A0A962H432-F1
#
_entry.id   AF-A0A962H432-F1
#
_cell.length_a   1.000
_cell.length_b   1.000
_cell.length_c   1.000
_cell.angle_alpha   90.00
_cell.angle_beta   90.00
_cell.angle_gamma   90.00
#
_symmetry.space_group_name_H-M   'P 1'
#
loop_
_entity.id
_entity.type
_entity.pdbx_description
1 polymer ?
#
loop_
_entity_poly.entity_id
_entity_poly.type
_entity_poly.pdbx_seq_one_letter_code
_entity_poly.pdbx_strand_id
1 'polypeptide(L)' 'MKKIYEASNSIEAKLLLDLFEQAGLNVRVDGEYLQGAMGGLPASGLLTIRVAEEDFADAEEILRQWDSGEFVTSEDEE' A
#
# COMPACT_ATOMS: atom_id res chain seq x y z
N MET A 1 -13.17 -7.57 4.48
CA MET A 1 -11.97 -6.83 4.00
C MET A 1 -12.41 -5.52 3.36
N LYS A 2 -11.91 -4.38 3.85
CA LYS A 2 -12.21 -3.02 3.37
C LYS A 2 -11.02 -2.44 2.62
N LYS A 3 -11.28 -1.63 1.59
CA LYS A 3 -10.24 -0.85 0.90
C LYS A 3 -9.75 0.24 1.85
N ILE A 4 -8.43 0.33 2.00
CA ILE A 4 -7.79 1.33 2.86
C ILE A 4 -6.91 2.30 2.06
N TYR A 5 -6.24 1.83 1.01
CA TYR A 5 -5.33 2.65 0.22
C TYR A 5 -5.34 2.24 -1.26
N GLU A 6 -4.94 3.16 -2.12
CA GLU A 6 -4.77 2.93 -3.56
C GLU A 6 -3.37 3.35 -3.97
N ALA A 7 -2.52 2.36 -4.21
CA ALA A 7 -1.14 2.56 -4.60
C ALA A 7 -1.03 2.82 -6.10
N SER A 8 -0.15 3.75 -6.44
CA SER A 8 0.11 4.20 -7.80
C SER A 8 0.97 3.21 -8.60
N ASN A 9 1.74 2.36 -7.90
CA ASN A 9 2.61 1.36 -8.51
C ASN A 9 2.86 0.16 -7.57
N SER A 10 3.41 -0.92 -8.11
CA SER A 10 3.68 -2.17 -7.36
C SER A 10 4.72 -2.01 -6.25
N ILE A 11 5.64 -1.06 -6.36
CA ILE A 11 6.67 -0.82 -5.34
C ILE A 11 6.02 -0.24 -4.09
N GLU A 12 5.23 0.82 -4.24
CA GLU A 12 4.48 1.45 -3.15
C GLU A 12 3.50 0.47 -2.49
N ALA A 13 2.78 -0.32 -3.30
CA ALA A 13 1.88 -1.34 -2.78
C ALA A 13 2.62 -2.37 -1.92
N LYS A 14 3.80 -2.82 -2.37
CA LYS A 14 4.60 -3.81 -1.64
C LYS A 14 5.20 -3.22 -0.36
N LEU A 15 5.68 -1.98 -0.38
CA LEU A 15 6.20 -1.29 0.81
C LEU A 15 5.13 -1.18 1.91
N LEU A 16 3.93 -0.72 1.54
CA LEU A 16 2.81 -0.64 2.48
C LEU A 16 2.38 -2.02 2.96
N LEU A 17 2.33 -3.03 2.07
CA LEU A 17 2.01 -4.40 2.46
C LEU A 17 2.98 -4.91 3.53
N ASP A 18 4.30 -4.77 3.31
CA ASP A 18 5.32 -5.20 4.28
C ASP A 18 5.21 -4.43 5.61
N LEU A 19 4.83 -3.15 5.58
CA LEU A 19 4.63 -2.33 6.79
C LEU A 19 3.45 -2.83 7.62
N PHE A 20 2.32 -3.11 6.96
CA PHE A 20 1.14 -3.65 7.63
C PHE A 20 1.38 -5.09 8.13
N GLU A 21 2.07 -5.93 7.37
CA GLU A 21 2.44 -7.29 7.80
C GLU A 21 3.35 -7.27 9.04
N GLN A 22 4.29 -6.32 9.13
CA GLN A 22 5.13 -6.12 10.32
C GLN A 22 4.33 -5.70 11.56
N ALA A 23 3.25 -4.92 11.36
CA ALA A 23 2.31 -4.58 12.42
C ALA A 23 1.38 -5.75 12.81
N GLY A 24 1.45 -6.89 12.10
CA GLY A 24 0.61 -8.05 12.34
C GLY A 24 -0.81 -7.94 11.80
N LEU A 25 -1.06 -6.99 10.89
CA LEU A 25 -2.38 -6.71 10.32
C LEU A 25 -2.67 -7.63 9.12
N ASN A 26 -3.93 -8.05 8.96
CA ASN A 26 -4.32 -8.89 7.85
C ASN A 26 -4.63 -8.06 6.59
N VAL A 27 -3.65 -7.95 5.70
CA VAL A 27 -3.70 -7.11 4.49
C VAL A 27 -3.53 -7.89 3.19
N ARG A 28 -4.07 -7.34 2.10
CA ARG A 28 -3.95 -7.88 0.74
C ARG A 28 -3.95 -6.78 -0.31
N VAL A 29 -3.16 -6.96 -1.37
CA VAL A 29 -3.21 -6.12 -2.58
C VAL A 29 -4.08 -6.78 -3.65
N ASP A 30 -5.03 -6.04 -4.21
CA ASP A 30 -5.79 -6.41 -5.39
C ASP A 30 -5.30 -5.59 -6.60
N GLY A 31 -5.16 -6.23 -7.76
CA GLY A 31 -4.77 -5.57 -9.02
C GLY A 31 -3.42 -5.99 -9.60
N GLU A 32 -2.57 -6.69 -8.84
CA GLU A 32 -1.25 -7.18 -9.30
C GLU A 32 -1.33 -8.17 -10.48
N TYR A 33 -2.46 -8.87 -10.63
CA TYR A 33 -2.62 -9.92 -11.64
C TYR A 33 -2.90 -9.42 -13.07
N LEU A 34 -3.04 -8.10 -13.29
CA LEU A 34 -3.27 -7.55 -14.63
C LEU A 34 -2.00 -7.50 -15.50
N GLN A 35 -0.83 -7.84 -14.97
CA GLN A 35 0.42 -7.83 -15.74
C GLN A 35 0.64 -9.10 -16.61
N GLY A 36 -0.23 -10.11 -16.52
CA GLY A 36 0.02 -11.44 -17.11
C GLY A 36 -0.69 -11.76 -18.43
N ALA A 37 -1.66 -10.96 -18.89
CA ALA A 37 -2.48 -11.32 -20.06
C ALA A 37 -2.55 -10.15 -21.06
N MET A 38 -1.98 -10.37 -22.24
CA MET A 38 -1.95 -9.49 -23.42
C MET A 38 -0.93 -8.35 -23.36
N GLY A 39 0.08 -8.45 -24.21
CA GLY A 39 1.17 -7.48 -24.30
C GLY A 39 0.69 -6.06 -24.60
N GLY A 40 1.39 -5.10 -24.00
CA GLY A 40 1.54 -3.76 -24.58
C GLY A 40 0.77 -2.62 -23.93
N LEU A 41 0.19 -2.79 -22.75
CA LEU A 41 -0.24 -1.63 -21.94
C LEU A 41 0.36 -1.78 -20.54
N PRO A 42 1.09 -0.78 -20.01
CA PRO A 42 1.30 -0.74 -18.58
C PRO A 42 -0.10 -0.72 -17.99
N ALA A 43 -0.47 -1.77 -17.26
CA ALA A 43 -1.61 -1.65 -16.37
C ALA A 43 -1.22 -0.53 -15.41
N SER A 44 -1.62 0.71 -15.72
CA SER A 44 -1.72 1.82 -14.78
C SER A 44 -2.87 1.52 -13.81
N GLY A 45 -2.87 0.29 -13.31
CA GLY A 45 -3.93 -0.34 -12.56
C GLY A 45 -3.64 -0.03 -11.11
N LEU A 46 -4.25 1.05 -10.67
CA LEU A 46 -4.46 1.44 -9.28
C LEU A 46 -4.53 0.20 -8.38
N LEU A 47 -3.42 -0.11 -7.73
CA LEU A 47 -3.31 -1.28 -6.88
C LEU A 47 -4.06 -0.97 -5.59
N THR A 48 -5.07 -1.78 -5.29
CA THR A 48 -5.93 -1.50 -4.13
C THR A 48 -5.48 -2.32 -2.95
N ILE A 49 -5.06 -1.67 -1.88
CA ILE A 49 -4.75 -2.33 -0.62
C ILE A 49 -6.03 -2.46 0.19
N ARG A 50 -6.29 -3.67 0.68
CA ARG A 50 -7.43 -4.00 1.54
C ARG A 50 -6.95 -4.62 2.85
N VAL A 51 -7.67 -4.35 3.91
CA VAL A 51 -7.40 -4.83 5.28
C VAL A 51 -8.64 -5.47 5.88
N ALA A 52 -8.49 -6.34 6.87
CA ALA A 52 -9.62 -6.83 7.67
C ALA A 52 -10.37 -5.66 8.33
N GLU A 53 -11.66 -5.85 8.61
CA GLU A 53 -12.47 -4.76 9.17
C GLU A 53 -12.11 -4.44 10.62
N GLU A 54 -11.63 -5.46 11.35
CA GLU A 54 -11.09 -5.32 12.71
C GLU A 54 -9.79 -4.51 12.74
N ASP A 55 -8.93 -4.71 11.75
CA ASP A 55 -7.62 -4.08 11.60
C ASP A 55 -7.67 -2.70 10.90
N PHE A 56 -8.86 -2.25 10.49
CA PHE A 56 -9.00 -1.03 9.70
C PHE A 56 -8.53 0.22 10.45
N ALA A 57 -8.79 0.29 11.76
CA ALA A 57 -8.40 1.43 12.58
C ALA A 57 -6.87 1.52 12.73
N ASP A 58 -6.20 0.40 12.99
CA ASP A 58 -4.74 0.33 13.10
C ASP A 58 -4.06 0.62 11.76
N ALA A 59 -4.60 0.09 10.66
CA ALA A 59 -4.10 0.36 9.32
C ALA A 59 -4.23 1.85 8.93
N GLU A 60 -5.31 2.52 9.35
CA GLU A 60 -5.51 3.94 9.10
C GLU A 60 -4.45 4.80 9.80
N GLU A 61 -4.02 4.41 11.01
CA GLU A 61 -2.96 5.10 11.73
C GLU A 61 -1.59 4.96 11.06
N ILE A 62 -1.28 3.78 10.53
CA ILE A 62 -0.06 3.54 9.76
C ILE A 62 -0.07 4.36 8.45
N LEU A 63 -1.21 4.45 7.77
CA LEU A 63 -1.33 5.29 6.57
C LEU A 63 -1.18 6.78 6.85
N ARG A 64 -1.67 7.25 8.00
CA ARG A 64 -1.44 8.65 8.40
C ARG A 64 0.06 8.95 8.52
N GLN A 65 0.82 8.03 9.12
CA GLN A 65 2.29 8.16 9.22
C GLN A 65 2.96 8.11 7.84
N TRP A 66 2.46 7.24 6.95
CA TRP A 66 2.92 7.14 5.56
C TRP A 66 2.67 8.43 4.76
N ASP A 67 1.45 8.97 4.79
CA ASP A 67 1.05 10.18 4.04
C ASP A 67 1.74 11.44 4.57
N SER A 68 1.99 11.50 5.89
CA SER A 68 2.75 12.60 6.51
C SER A 68 4.24 12.62 6.09
N GLY A 69 4.71 11.63 5.32
CA GLY A 69 6.11 11.53 4.90
C GLY A 69 7.06 11.25 6.06
N GLU A 70 6.58 10.75 7.21
CA GLU A 70 7.41 10.51 8.41
C GLU A 70 8.43 9.37 8.19
N PHE A 71 8.25 8.60 7.11
CA PHE A 71 9.23 7.60 6.64
C PHE A 71 10.30 8.18 5.71
N VAL A 72 10.22 9.46 5.35
CA VAL A 72 11.32 10.17 4.68
C VAL A 72 12.30 10.55 5.77
N THR A 73 13.44 9.86 5.76
CA THR A 73 14.62 10.18 6.55
C THR A 73 14.79 11.69 6.60
N SER A 74 14.97 12.20 7.82
CA SER A 74 15.59 13.48 8.05
C SER A 74 16.91 13.52 7.27
N GLU A 75 16.86 14.07 6.06
CA GLU A 75 17.99 14.80 5.50
C GLU A 75 17.68 16.27 5.77
N ASP A 76 18.12 16.69 6.97
CA ASP A 76 18.83 17.95 7.13
C ASP A 76 19.64 18.25 5.84
N GLU A 77 19.50 19.46 5.30
CA GLU A 77 20.60 20.43 5.25
C GLU A 77 20.20 21.71 4.48
N GLU A 78 20.29 22.82 5.24
CA GLU A 78 20.47 24.25 4.89
C GLU A 78 19.36 25.09 4.22
#